data_AF-A0A9P4K913-F1
#
_entry.id   AF-A0A9P4K913-F1
#
_cell.length_a   1.000
_cell.length_b   1.000
_cell.length_c   1.000
_cell.angle_alpha   90.00
_cell.angle_beta   90.00
_cell.angle_gamma   90.00
#
_symmetry.space_group_name_H-M   'P 1'
#
loop_
_entity.id
_entity.type
_entity.pdbx_description
1 polymer ?
#
loop_
_entity_poly.entity_id
_entity_poly.type
_entity_poly.pdbx_seq_one_letter_code
_entity_poly.pdbx_strand_id
1 'polypeptide(L)'
;MAPATDRTTFTTSNLRAVTLQNKIHTSNCAICQENYNKNHTPVRIVDIAECSHVFGSDCINSYIHALHANSNKCPLCRAVWYNVTRQQALSQSTASRRPTREDRAQEWSARGAEEREHRLQVRELELALMESHLEYGDAWEDFGDDY
;
A
#
# COMPACT_ATOMS: atom_id res chain seq x y z
N MET A 1 23.53 22.88 -10.41
CA MET A 1 23.83 21.60 -9.73
C MET A 1 22.96 20.53 -10.35
N ALA A 2 23.53 19.37 -10.66
CA ALA A 2 22.82 18.26 -11.31
C ALA A 2 21.91 17.53 -10.31
N PRO A 3 20.85 16.83 -10.76
CA PRO A 3 20.08 15.92 -9.91
C PRO A 3 20.98 14.78 -9.39
N ALA A 4 20.58 14.17 -8.27
CA ALA A 4 21.27 13.01 -7.73
C ALA A 4 21.22 11.82 -8.70
N THR A 5 22.24 10.96 -8.63
CA THR A 5 22.39 9.80 -9.52
C THR A 5 21.22 8.82 -9.37
N ASP A 6 20.78 8.61 -8.14
CA ASP A 6 19.76 7.63 -7.79
C ASP A 6 19.04 8.03 -6.48
N ARG A 7 17.97 7.28 -6.18
CA ARG A 7 17.11 7.49 -5.01
C ARG A 7 17.88 7.42 -3.69
N THR A 8 18.77 6.45 -3.54
CA THR A 8 19.52 6.20 -2.29
C THR A 8 20.52 7.31 -2.03
N THR A 9 21.19 7.77 -3.09
CA THR A 9 22.08 8.94 -3.00
C THR A 9 21.29 10.17 -2.55
N PHE A 10 20.10 10.39 -3.11
CA PHE A 10 19.26 11.53 -2.73
C PHE A 10 18.84 11.49 -1.25
N THR A 11 18.32 10.36 -0.76
CA THR A 11 17.86 10.23 0.62
C THR A 11 18.97 10.45 1.65
N THR A 12 20.21 10.08 1.31
CA THR A 12 21.35 10.16 2.24
C THR A 12 22.07 11.51 2.18
N SER A 13 22.19 12.12 1.00
CA SER A 13 23.07 13.28 0.80
C SER A 13 22.33 14.60 0.58
N ASN A 14 21.06 14.57 0.13
CA ASN A 14 20.34 15.78 -0.28
C ASN A 14 19.25 16.23 0.71
N LEU A 15 19.08 15.52 1.82
CA LEU A 15 18.13 15.88 2.89
C LEU A 15 18.90 16.42 4.09
N ARG A 16 18.63 17.67 4.49
CA ARG A 16 19.20 18.26 5.73
C ARG A 16 18.09 18.64 6.70
N ALA A 17 18.21 18.18 7.94
CA ALA A 17 17.33 18.64 9.02
C ALA A 17 17.49 20.16 9.22
N VAL A 18 16.35 20.85 9.41
CA VAL A 18 16.31 22.29 9.68
C VAL A 18 15.72 22.49 11.07
N THR A 19 16.22 23.48 11.80
CA THR A 19 15.62 23.89 13.08
C THR A 19 14.49 24.88 12.84
N LEU A 20 13.41 24.77 13.64
CA LEU A 20 12.23 25.64 13.57
C LEU A 20 12.52 27.12 13.84
N GLN A 21 13.74 27.45 14.27
CA GLN A 21 14.05 28.73 14.90
C GLN A 21 14.28 29.90 13.94
N ASN A 22 14.39 29.73 12.61
CA ASN A 22 14.39 30.93 11.73
C ASN A 22 14.37 30.73 10.20
N LYS A 23 14.16 29.53 9.65
CA LYS A 23 14.42 29.28 8.22
C LYS A 23 13.29 28.59 7.45
N ILE A 24 12.08 28.52 8.00
CA ILE A 24 10.96 27.91 7.28
C ILE A 24 9.92 29.00 7.00
N HIS A 25 9.71 29.31 5.73
CA HIS A 25 8.70 30.30 5.31
C HIS A 25 7.28 29.81 5.56
N THR A 26 7.08 28.50 5.73
CA THR A 26 5.80 27.86 5.99
C THR A 26 5.85 27.09 7.31
N SER A 27 4.85 27.24 8.17
CA SER A 27 4.74 26.47 9.42
C SER A 27 4.29 25.02 9.21
N ASN A 28 3.87 24.69 7.98
CA ASN A 28 3.20 23.43 7.64
C ASN A 28 3.94 22.69 6.52
N CYS A 29 3.86 21.37 6.57
CA CYS A 29 4.38 20.46 5.55
C CYS A 29 3.50 20.47 4.30
N ALA A 30 4.09 20.65 3.12
CA ALA A 30 3.31 20.68 1.87
C ALA A 30 2.77 19.30 1.41
N ILE A 31 3.18 18.21 2.07
CA ILE A 31 2.72 16.86 1.74
C ILE A 31 1.49 16.47 2.59
N CYS A 32 1.60 16.57 3.91
CA CYS A 32 0.50 16.19 4.82
C CYS A 32 -0.29 17.38 5.38
N GLN A 33 0.15 18.62 5.14
CA GLN A 33 -0.46 19.86 5.65
C GLN A 33 -0.38 20.05 7.18
N GLU A 34 0.30 19.16 7.90
CA GLU A 34 0.51 19.27 9.34
C GLU A 34 1.64 20.24 9.71
N ASN A 35 1.56 20.78 10.93
CA ASN A 35 2.58 21.67 11.49
C ASN A 35 3.84 20.90 11.88
N TYR A 36 5.00 21.50 11.61
CA TYR A 36 6.28 20.96 12.04
C TYR A 36 6.40 20.96 13.57
N ASN A 37 6.78 19.82 14.14
CA ASN A 37 6.91 19.61 15.58
C ASN A 37 8.01 18.57 15.87
N LYS A 38 8.18 18.15 17.12
CA LYS A 38 9.20 17.15 17.51
C LYS A 38 9.02 15.80 16.81
N ASN A 39 7.79 15.41 16.50
CA ASN A 39 7.45 14.19 15.78
C ASN A 39 7.39 14.42 14.26
N HIS A 40 7.35 15.67 13.82
CA HIS A 40 7.26 16.07 12.42
C HIS A 40 8.46 16.95 12.06
N THR A 41 9.65 16.35 12.06
CA THR A 41 10.92 17.07 11.87
C THR A 41 11.01 17.65 10.46
N PRO A 42 11.21 18.97 10.30
CA PRO A 42 11.38 19.58 9.00
C PRO A 42 12.76 19.24 8.42
N VAL A 43 12.75 18.77 7.17
CA VAL A 43 13.94 18.53 6.35
C VAL A 43 13.87 19.38 5.10
N ARG A 44 14.99 20.02 4.77
CA ARG A 44 15.16 20.83 3.57
C ARG A 44 15.94 20.06 2.52
N ILE A 45 15.49 20.21 1.28
CA ILE A 45 16.22 19.72 0.12
C ILE A 45 17.38 20.64 -0.16
N VAL A 46 18.57 20.08 -0.25
CA VAL A 46 19.81 20.80 -0.52
C VAL A 46 20.53 20.22 -1.72
N ASP A 47 21.45 21.00 -2.27
CA ASP A 47 22.35 20.57 -3.32
C ASP A 47 21.64 20.13 -4.64
N ILE A 48 20.36 20.49 -4.79
CA ILE A 48 19.56 20.39 -6.02
C ILE A 48 19.29 21.79 -6.54
N ALA A 49 19.53 22.01 -7.83
CA ALA A 49 19.25 23.31 -8.46
C ALA A 49 17.75 23.67 -8.33
N GLU A 50 17.48 24.92 -7.98
CA GLU A 50 16.11 25.49 -7.96
C GLU A 50 15.14 24.80 -6.99
N CYS A 51 15.65 24.02 -6.03
CA CYS A 51 14.83 23.39 -5.01
C CYS A 51 15.44 23.53 -3.61
N SER A 52 14.82 24.39 -2.81
CA SER A 52 15.13 24.56 -1.38
C SER A 52 13.89 24.34 -0.50
N HIS A 53 12.94 23.53 -0.99
CA HIS A 53 11.69 23.27 -0.32
C HIS A 53 11.88 22.42 0.94
N VAL A 54 10.99 22.63 1.91
CA VAL A 54 11.02 21.97 3.21
C VAL A 54 9.80 21.07 3.33
N PHE A 55 10.01 19.87 3.84
CA PHE A 55 8.99 18.84 4.05
C PHE A 55 9.22 18.14 5.40
N GLY A 56 8.25 17.36 5.87
CA GLY A 56 8.47 16.45 7.00
C GLY A 56 9.39 15.30 6.60
N SER A 57 10.28 14.89 7.50
CA SER A 57 11.22 13.78 7.28
C SER A 57 10.52 12.49 6.84
N ASP A 58 9.46 12.09 7.52
CA ASP A 58 8.73 10.87 7.18
C ASP A 58 7.92 11.04 5.89
N CYS A 59 7.31 12.21 5.71
CA CYS A 59 6.53 12.50 4.51
C CYS A 59 7.37 12.47 3.24
N ILE A 60 8.56 13.07 3.26
CA ILE A 60 9.44 13.07 2.09
C ILE A 60 9.91 11.65 1.78
N ASN A 61 10.20 10.85 2.82
CA ASN A 61 10.62 9.47 2.66
C ASN A 61 9.47 8.64 2.04
N SER A 62 8.27 8.71 2.60
CA SER A 62 7.08 8.05 2.03
C SER A 62 6.80 8.48 0.59
N TYR A 63 6.95 9.77 0.28
CA TYR A 63 6.75 10.29 -1.08
C TYR A 63 7.74 9.69 -2.09
N ILE A 64 9.03 9.63 -1.72
CA ILE A 64 10.10 9.06 -2.56
C ILE A 64 9.93 7.54 -2.74
N HIS A 65 9.43 6.86 -1.71
CA HIS A 65 9.17 5.42 -1.74
C HIS A 65 7.84 5.07 -2.42
N ALA A 66 6.96 6.03 -2.65
CA ALA A 66 5.73 5.80 -3.40
C ALA A 66 6.05 5.45 -4.86
N LEU A 67 5.35 4.43 -5.38
CA LEU A 67 5.49 3.95 -6.77
C LEU A 67 4.75 4.86 -7.77
N HIS A 68 4.84 6.17 -7.59
CA HIS A 68 4.25 7.14 -8.51
C HIS A 68 5.30 7.63 -9.51
N ALA A 69 4.88 7.85 -10.76
CA ALA A 69 5.77 8.28 -11.85
C ALA A 69 6.50 9.62 -11.58
N ASN A 70 6.04 10.41 -10.61
CA ASN A 70 6.62 11.70 -10.23
C ASN A 70 7.28 11.70 -8.84
N SER A 71 7.48 10.55 -8.19
CA SER A 71 8.09 10.47 -6.85
C SER A 71 9.55 10.97 -6.82
N ASN A 72 10.17 11.12 -7.98
CA ASN A 72 11.52 11.68 -8.15
C ASN A 72 11.56 13.20 -8.34
N LYS A 73 10.43 13.90 -8.17
CA LYS A 73 10.30 15.35 -8.40
C LYS A 73 9.74 16.06 -7.17
N CYS A 74 10.08 17.33 -7.05
CA CYS A 74 9.51 18.19 -6.03
C CYS A 74 8.01 18.44 -6.23
N PRO A 75 7.15 18.22 -5.21
CA PRO A 75 5.72 18.55 -5.29
C PRO A 75 5.44 20.03 -5.52
N LEU A 76 6.35 20.92 -5.09
CA LEU A 76 6.16 22.38 -5.13
C LEU A 76 6.71 23.02 -6.41
N CYS A 77 7.97 22.72 -6.76
CA CYS A 77 8.61 23.32 -7.95
C CYS A 77 8.88 22.37 -9.10
N ARG A 78 8.54 21.08 -8.96
CA ARG A 78 8.78 20.04 -9.98
C ARG A 78 10.25 19.81 -10.36
N ALA A 79 11.20 20.40 -9.63
CA ALA A 79 12.62 20.11 -9.77
C ALA A 79 12.87 18.61 -9.59
N VAL A 80 13.70 18.05 -10.46
CA VAL A 80 14.07 16.63 -10.42
C VAL A 80 15.10 16.43 -9.31
N TRP A 81 14.80 15.54 -8.37
CA TRP A 81 15.68 15.22 -7.26
C TRP A 81 16.72 14.17 -7.64
N TYR A 82 16.29 13.13 -8.34
CA TYR A 82 17.14 12.07 -8.83
C TYR A 82 16.66 11.53 -10.17
N ASN A 83 17.58 10.98 -10.93
CA ASN A 83 17.26 10.32 -12.18
C ASN A 83 16.67 8.93 -11.91
N VAL A 84 15.59 8.60 -12.61
CA VAL A 84 15.04 7.24 -12.65
C VAL A 84 15.50 6.57 -13.94
N THR A 85 15.99 5.34 -13.83
CA THR A 85 16.36 4.58 -15.03
C THR A 85 15.11 4.18 -15.81
N ARG A 86 15.25 3.97 -17.12
CA ARG A 86 14.15 3.48 -17.98
C ARG A 86 13.54 2.19 -17.42
N GLN A 87 14.36 1.30 -16.86
CA GLN A 87 13.89 0.06 -16.24
C GLN A 87 13.00 0.31 -15.02
N GLN A 88 13.37 1.27 -14.16
CA GLN A 88 12.57 1.66 -12.99
C GLN A 88 11.25 2.33 -13.38
N ALA A 89 11.24 3.14 -14.44
CA ALA A 89 10.01 3.75 -14.95
C ALA A 89 9.04 2.69 -15.53
N LEU A 90 9.59 1.68 -16.23
CA LEU A 90 8.80 0.60 -16.82
C LEU A 90 8.19 -0.32 -15.76
N SER A 91 8.93 -0.71 -14.71
CA SER A 91 8.40 -1.57 -13.65
C SER A 91 7.29 -0.90 -12.83
N GLN A 92 7.26 0.42 -12.74
CA GLN A 92 6.16 1.16 -12.10
C GLN A 92 4.91 1.22 -12.98
N SER A 93 5.08 1.21 -14.30
CA SER A 93 3.95 1.23 -15.25
C SER A 93 3.18 -0.10 -15.31
N THR A 94 3.81 -1.23 -14.97
CA THR A 94 3.16 -2.55 -15.00
C THR A 94 2.13 -2.75 -13.90
N ALA A 95 2.18 -1.97 -12.80
CA ALA A 95 1.11 -1.93 -11.78
C ALA A 95 -0.21 -1.33 -12.33
N SER A 96 -0.14 -0.64 -13.47
CA SER A 96 -1.28 -0.10 -14.22
C SER A 96 -1.45 -0.83 -15.56
N ARG A 97 -1.17 -2.14 -15.61
CA ARG A 97 -1.65 -2.95 -16.75
C ARG A 97 -3.16 -3.15 -16.58
N ARG A 98 -3.93 -2.63 -17.53
CA ARG A 98 -5.31 -3.07 -17.71
C ARG A 98 -5.29 -4.60 -17.88
N PRO A 99 -6.05 -5.36 -17.09
CA PRO A 99 -6.13 -6.81 -17.25
C PRO A 99 -6.63 -7.14 -18.66
N THR A 100 -5.99 -8.11 -19.30
CA THR A 100 -6.36 -8.55 -20.64
C THR A 100 -7.70 -9.28 -20.60
N ARG A 101 -8.27 -9.54 -21.78
CA ARG A 101 -9.51 -10.32 -21.87
C ARG A 101 -9.30 -11.74 -21.35
N GLU A 102 -8.13 -12.31 -21.62
CA GLU A 102 -7.70 -13.62 -21.14
C GLU A 102 -7.58 -13.65 -19.61
N ASP A 103 -6.94 -12.66 -19.00
CA ASP A 103 -6.80 -12.55 -17.53
C ASP A 103 -8.18 -12.53 -16.86
N ARG A 104 -9.11 -11.73 -17.40
CA ARG A 104 -10.48 -11.63 -16.88
C ARG A 104 -11.28 -12.92 -17.05
N ALA A 105 -11.04 -13.66 -18.14
CA ALA A 105 -11.70 -14.94 -18.38
C ALA A 105 -11.23 -16.01 -17.38
N GLN A 106 -9.92 -16.07 -17.11
CA GLN A 106 -9.35 -16.97 -16.12
C GLN A 106 -9.89 -16.68 -14.71
N GLU A 107 -9.98 -15.41 -14.32
CA GLU A 107 -10.54 -15.01 -13.03
C GLU A 107 -12.01 -15.42 -12.87
N TRP A 108 -12.83 -15.22 -13.91
CA TRP A 108 -14.22 -15.69 -13.90
C TRP A 108 -14.31 -17.20 -13.74
N SER A 109 -13.48 -17.95 -14.47
CA SER A 109 -13.44 -19.42 -14.37
C SER A 109 -12.99 -19.89 -13.00
N ALA A 110 -12.00 -19.24 -12.38
CA ALA A 110 -11.52 -19.56 -11.04
C ALA A 110 -12.63 -19.35 -10.00
N ARG A 111 -13.29 -18.19 -10.01
CA ARG A 111 -14.42 -17.89 -9.11
C ARG A 111 -15.56 -18.90 -9.26
N GLY A 112 -15.84 -19.35 -10.49
CA GLY A 112 -16.83 -20.39 -10.75
C GLY A 112 -16.40 -21.80 -10.31
N ALA A 113 -15.09 -22.07 -10.17
CA ALA A 113 -14.60 -23.31 -9.58
C ALA A 113 -14.73 -23.29 -8.06
N GLU A 114 -14.33 -22.20 -7.41
CA GLU A 114 -14.46 -21.98 -5.96
C GLU A 114 -15.92 -22.08 -5.49
N GLU A 115 -16.86 -21.47 -6.22
CA GLU A 115 -18.28 -21.53 -5.86
C GLU A 115 -18.85 -22.95 -5.96
N ARG A 116 -18.39 -23.75 -6.94
CA ARG A 116 -18.79 -25.15 -7.07
C ARG A 116 -18.22 -26.01 -5.94
N GLU A 117 -16.97 -25.78 -5.57
CA GLU A 117 -16.31 -26.47 -4.46
C GLU A 117 -17.01 -26.15 -3.12
N HIS A 118 -17.29 -24.87 -2.86
CA HIS A 118 -18.04 -24.45 -1.67
C HIS A 118 -19.42 -25.12 -1.59
N ARG A 119 -20.13 -25.22 -2.73
CA ARG A 119 -21.44 -25.91 -2.79
C ARG A 119 -21.34 -27.41 -2.48
N LEU A 120 -20.27 -28.06 -2.91
CA LEU A 120 -20.02 -29.47 -2.59
C LEU A 120 -19.70 -29.66 -1.11
N GLN A 121 -18.86 -28.80 -0.53
CA GLN A 121 -18.56 -28.82 0.91
C GLN A 121 -19.79 -28.60 1.79
N VAL A 122 -20.65 -27.64 1.43
CA VAL A 122 -21.92 -27.42 2.17
C VAL A 122 -22.80 -28.67 2.10
N ARG A 123 -22.95 -29.26 0.91
CA ARG A 123 -23.76 -30.47 0.74
C ARG A 123 -23.18 -31.67 1.51
N GLU A 124 -21.87 -31.81 1.55
CA GLU A 124 -21.17 -32.85 2.31
C GLU A 124 -21.37 -32.67 3.82
N LEU A 125 -21.29 -31.43 4.33
CA LEU A 125 -21.60 -31.12 5.73
C LEU A 125 -23.07 -31.38 6.09
N GLU A 126 -24.02 -31.02 5.21
CA GLU A 126 -25.44 -31.32 5.40
C GLU A 126 -25.70 -32.83 5.49
N LEU A 127 -25.04 -33.63 4.62
CA LEU A 127 -25.14 -35.09 4.67
C LEU A 127 -24.55 -35.66 5.97
N ALA A 128 -23.37 -35.19 6.39
CA ALA A 128 -22.73 -35.64 7.62
C ALA A 128 -23.57 -35.32 8.87
N LEU A 129 -24.20 -34.12 8.91
CA LEU A 129 -25.12 -33.76 9.98
C LEU A 129 -26.35 -34.67 10.00
N MET A 130 -26.91 -34.99 8.82
CA MET A 130 -28.07 -35.88 8.72
C MET A 130 -27.73 -37.32 9.15
N GLU A 131 -26.55 -37.83 8.80
CA GLU A 131 -26.05 -39.14 9.25
C GLU A 131 -25.88 -39.18 10.78
N SER A 132 -25.28 -38.14 11.37
CA SER A 132 -25.15 -38.06 12.84
C SER A 132 -26.50 -38.02 13.57
N HIS A 133 -27.54 -37.45 12.95
CA HIS A 133 -28.88 -37.39 13.52
C HIS A 133 -29.60 -38.74 13.48
N LEU A 134 -29.33 -39.57 12.46
CA LEU A 134 -29.81 -40.95 12.40
C LEU A 134 -29.07 -41.86 13.40
N GLU A 135 -27.81 -41.56 13.71
CA GLU A 135 -27.02 -42.33 14.68
C GLU A 135 -27.34 -42.00 16.14
N TYR A 136 -27.84 -40.79 16.44
CA TYR A 136 -28.19 -40.34 17.80
C TYR A 136 -29.70 -40.28 18.12
N GLY A 137 -30.57 -40.49 17.12
CA GLY A 137 -32.04 -40.37 17.25
C GLY A 137 -32.72 -41.50 18.03
N ASP A 138 -32.06 -42.64 18.24
CA ASP A 138 -32.65 -43.83 18.87
C ASP A 138 -32.52 -43.89 20.41
N ALA A 139 -32.10 -42.81 21.07
CA ALA A 139 -31.80 -42.80 22.51
C ALA A 139 -32.84 -42.10 23.41
N TRP A 140 -33.97 -41.61 22.89
CA TRP A 140 -34.92 -40.80 23.67
C TRP A 140 -36.32 -41.40 23.90
N GLU A 141 -36.59 -42.65 23.48
CA GLU A 141 -37.90 -43.29 23.71
C GLU A 141 -37.99 -44.15 25.00
N ASP A 142 -37.05 -44.07 25.94
CA ASP A 142 -37.02 -44.95 27.14
C ASP A 142 -37.16 -44.23 28.51
N PHE A 143 -37.43 -42.92 28.55
CA PHE A 143 -37.66 -42.19 29.80
C PHE A 143 -39.02 -41.49 29.82
N GLY A 144 -40.10 -42.26 29.97
CA GLY A 144 -41.40 -41.67 30.20
C GLY A 144 -42.55 -42.64 30.36
N ASP A 145 -42.55 -43.47 31.41
CA ASP A 145 -43.77 -44.00 32.01
C ASP A 145 -43.48 -44.54 33.43
N ASP A 146 -43.59 -43.67 34.44
CA ASP A 146 -43.94 -44.06 35.81
C ASP A 146 -44.69 -42.90 36.47
N TYR A 147 -46.01 -42.91 36.32
CA TYR A 147 -46.97 -42.21 37.19
C TYR A 147 -48.31 -42.92 37.22
#